data_AF-A0A969LUU5-F1
#
_entry.id   AF-A0A969LUU5-F1
#
_cell.length_a   1.000
_cell.length_b   1.000
_cell.length_c   1.000
_cell.angle_alpha   90.00
_cell.angle_beta   90.00
_cell.angle_gamma   90.00
#
_symmetry.space_group_name_H-M   'P 1'
#
loop_
_entity.id
_entity.type
_entity.pdbx_description
1 polymer ?
#
loop_
_entity_poly.entity_id
_entity_poly.type
_entity_poly.pdbx_seq_one_letter_code
_entity_poly.pdbx_strand_id
1 'polypeptide(L)'
;FVGSRELGGSFFSSTLAEAAPAGSLEPRITGADFEPWIGSISFDRSTNWFVDTTPNTSNDIPSNRTDLISTTVHEVGHILGFGTSNVYKSLIVRDGRYYGSTGFAGANAQTINGGKPIPVSNSGHFSDGYEFTGSGEPLMSAFAIRGKRKLPTVLDISVLDDIGYTVNYAAASSNPSASTASNSGISGNQRASLNQNQRTLLQGDGLSVCGSCGCAGCLMS
;
A
#
# COMPACT_ATOMS: atom_id res chain seq x y z
N PHE A 1 22.23 19.30 -1.62
CA PHE A 1 21.00 19.94 -1.12
C PHE A 1 20.32 20.58 -2.32
N VAL A 2 19.34 19.88 -2.91
CA VAL A 2 18.35 20.44 -3.84
C VAL A 2 17.04 19.80 -3.40
N GLY A 3 16.24 20.60 -2.71
CA GLY A 3 14.90 20.23 -2.29
C GLY A 3 13.96 20.20 -3.49
N SER A 4 12.92 19.41 -3.32
CA SER A 4 11.80 19.21 -4.23
C SER A 4 11.16 20.54 -4.67
N ARG A 5 10.86 20.61 -5.97
CA ARG A 5 9.88 21.50 -6.62
C ARG A 5 9.05 20.54 -7.52
N GLU A 6 7.72 20.55 -7.57
CA GLU A 6 6.75 21.63 -7.39
C GLU A 6 5.69 21.36 -6.30
N LEU A 7 5.36 22.44 -5.57
CA LEU A 7 3.98 22.77 -5.23
C LEU A 7 3.38 23.58 -6.40
N GLY A 8 2.30 23.07 -6.99
CA GLY A 8 1.46 23.70 -8.01
C GLY A 8 1.04 22.68 -9.08
N GLY A 9 -0.21 22.29 -9.30
CA GLY A 9 -1.50 22.63 -8.73
C GLY A 9 -2.59 22.26 -9.75
N SER A 10 -3.48 21.32 -9.41
CA SER A 10 -4.88 21.11 -9.88
C SER A 10 -5.28 19.63 -9.64
N PHE A 11 -6.24 19.22 -8.81
CA PHE A 11 -7.14 19.87 -7.84
C PHE A 11 -7.48 18.84 -6.74
N PHE A 12 -7.09 19.15 -5.49
CA PHE A 12 -7.48 18.61 -4.17
C PHE A 12 -7.10 17.17 -3.73
N SER A 13 -6.22 17.13 -2.72
CA SER A 13 -6.01 16.07 -1.71
C SER A 13 -5.08 14.90 -2.02
N SER A 14 -3.81 15.00 -1.61
CA SER A 14 -2.91 13.84 -1.52
C SER A 14 -2.00 13.89 -0.30
N THR A 15 -2.07 12.85 0.53
CA THR A 15 -0.97 12.45 1.43
C THR A 15 0.20 11.96 0.56
N LEU A 16 1.44 12.20 0.99
CA LEU A 16 2.65 11.78 0.28
C LEU A 16 3.69 11.26 1.28
N ALA A 17 4.38 10.19 0.90
CA ALA A 17 5.52 9.63 1.61
C ALA A 17 6.67 9.31 0.65
N GLU A 18 7.88 9.73 1.02
CA GLU A 18 9.08 9.54 0.21
C GLU A 18 10.29 9.23 1.10
N ALA A 19 11.12 8.29 0.65
CA ALA A 19 12.44 7.98 1.20
C ALA A 19 13.53 8.54 0.28
N ALA A 20 14.57 9.15 0.84
CA ALA A 20 15.62 9.81 0.05
C ALA A 20 17.04 9.36 0.45
N PRO A 21 17.99 9.25 -0.50
CA PRO A 21 19.42 9.15 -0.19
C PRO A 21 20.00 10.52 0.20
N ALA A 22 20.99 10.57 1.09
CA ALA A 22 21.96 11.68 1.10
C ALA A 22 23.37 11.13 0.96
N GLY A 23 24.12 11.75 0.05
CA GLY A 23 25.54 11.43 -0.17
C GLY A 23 25.76 10.11 -0.91
N SER A 24 27.01 9.63 -0.90
CA SER A 24 27.49 8.39 -1.54
C SER A 24 26.96 7.12 -0.81
N LEU A 25 25.64 6.96 -0.78
CA LEU A 25 24.92 5.87 -0.09
C LEU A 25 23.99 5.08 -1.03
N GLU A 26 24.14 5.24 -2.35
CA GLU A 26 23.37 4.53 -3.39
C GLU A 26 23.15 3.03 -3.13
N PRO A 27 24.13 2.24 -2.61
CA PRO A 27 23.92 0.81 -2.36
C PRO A 27 22.83 0.51 -1.30
N ARG A 28 22.50 1.46 -0.42
CA ARG A 28 21.48 1.27 0.64
C ARG A 28 20.03 1.36 0.15
N ILE A 29 19.82 1.96 -1.02
CA ILE A 29 18.49 2.18 -1.62
C ILE A 29 18.35 1.34 -2.91
N THR A 30 19.48 1.06 -3.57
CA THR A 30 19.54 0.27 -4.81
C THR A 30 19.99 -1.18 -4.60
N GLY A 31 20.47 -1.53 -3.41
CA GLY A 31 20.94 -2.86 -3.05
C GLY A 31 19.82 -3.87 -2.81
N ALA A 32 20.21 -5.09 -2.46
CA ALA A 32 19.30 -6.18 -2.10
C ALA A 32 18.58 -5.92 -0.77
N ASP A 33 19.20 -5.15 0.13
CA ASP A 33 18.60 -4.71 1.38
C ASP A 33 18.27 -3.21 1.27
N PHE A 34 17.08 -2.83 1.71
CA PHE A 34 16.63 -1.45 1.73
C PHE A 34 16.81 -0.82 3.12
N GLU A 35 17.69 0.16 3.21
CA GLU A 35 18.10 0.80 4.48
C GLU A 35 18.00 2.34 4.39
N PRO A 36 16.78 2.91 4.42
CA PRO A 36 16.59 4.34 4.38
C PRO A 36 17.07 4.97 5.70
N TRP A 37 17.73 6.12 5.61
CA TRP A 37 18.23 6.88 6.78
C TRP A 37 17.38 8.12 7.06
N ILE A 38 16.55 8.54 6.10
CA ILE A 38 15.58 9.62 6.24
C ILE A 38 14.32 9.32 5.43
N GLY A 39 13.17 9.78 5.93
CA GLY A 39 11.91 9.79 5.21
C GLY A 39 11.14 11.06 5.52
N SER A 40 10.18 11.39 4.66
CA SER A 40 9.27 12.52 4.86
C SER A 40 7.83 12.09 4.61
N ILE A 41 6.90 12.60 5.44
CA ILE A 41 5.46 12.39 5.31
C ILE A 41 4.79 13.76 5.32
N SER A 42 3.81 13.95 4.44
CA SER A 42 2.93 15.12 4.45
C SER A 42 1.48 14.68 4.45
N PHE A 43 0.66 15.28 5.31
CA PHE A 43 -0.78 15.01 5.40
C PHE A 43 -1.58 16.14 4.79
N ASP A 44 -2.62 15.80 4.04
CA ASP A 44 -3.57 16.80 3.57
C ASP A 44 -4.42 17.33 4.74
N ARG A 45 -4.41 18.65 4.93
CA ARG A 45 -5.21 19.33 5.94
C ARG A 45 -6.70 19.36 5.63
N SER A 46 -7.11 19.06 4.40
CA SER A 46 -8.52 19.02 3.99
C SER A 46 -9.22 17.70 4.33
N THR A 47 -8.47 16.64 4.59
CA THR A 47 -9.02 15.34 4.98
C THR A 47 -9.65 15.40 6.38
N ASN A 48 -10.81 14.78 6.54
CA ASN A 48 -11.50 14.64 7.82
C ASN A 48 -10.84 13.56 8.70
N TRP A 49 -9.63 13.84 9.18
CA TRP A 49 -8.84 12.93 10.01
C TRP A 49 -9.52 12.65 11.34
N PHE A 50 -9.49 11.41 11.80
CA PHE A 50 -9.71 11.03 13.20
C PHE A 50 -8.35 10.97 13.91
N VAL A 51 -8.19 11.82 14.92
CA VAL A 51 -7.05 11.78 15.83
C VAL A 51 -7.54 11.10 17.09
N ASP A 52 -7.07 9.87 17.31
CA ASP A 52 -7.53 9.02 18.39
C ASP A 52 -6.86 9.38 19.72
N THR A 53 -7.66 9.63 20.76
CA THR A 53 -7.18 9.87 22.12
C THR A 53 -6.89 8.58 22.89
N THR A 54 -7.37 7.45 22.38
CA THR A 54 -7.24 6.08 22.90
C THR A 54 -6.67 5.15 21.82
N PRO A 55 -5.45 5.41 21.31
CA PRO A 55 -4.90 4.76 20.10
C PRO A 55 -4.77 3.23 20.17
N ASN A 56 -4.81 2.66 21.38
CA ASN A 56 -4.73 1.21 21.61
C ASN A 56 -6.07 0.48 21.39
N THR A 57 -7.17 1.21 21.17
CA THR A 57 -8.50 0.67 20.86
C THR A 57 -9.02 1.28 19.57
N SER A 58 -9.93 0.60 18.86
CA SER A 58 -10.47 1.07 17.57
C SER A 58 -12.00 1.08 17.52
N ASN A 59 -12.66 1.10 18.67
CA ASN A 59 -14.11 1.00 18.81
C ASN A 59 -14.84 2.36 18.79
N ASP A 60 -14.09 3.45 18.68
CA ASP A 60 -14.55 4.84 18.79
C ASP A 60 -14.37 5.64 17.50
N ILE A 61 -13.83 5.03 16.44
CA ILE A 61 -13.55 5.68 15.16
C ILE A 61 -14.87 6.00 14.45
N PRO A 62 -15.20 7.29 14.21
CA PRO A 62 -16.43 7.65 13.55
C PRO A 62 -16.47 7.18 12.09
N SER A 63 -17.61 6.65 11.64
CA SER A 63 -17.79 6.10 10.30
C SER A 63 -17.50 7.07 9.14
N ASN A 64 -17.52 8.38 9.41
CA ASN A 64 -17.28 9.43 8.42
C ASN A 64 -15.87 10.06 8.50
N ARG A 65 -14.97 9.50 9.31
CA ARG A 65 -13.58 9.99 9.45
C ARG A 65 -12.57 8.94 8.99
N THR A 66 -11.44 9.43 8.48
CA THR A 66 -10.29 8.59 8.12
C THR A 66 -9.38 8.48 9.33
N ASP A 67 -9.00 7.26 9.73
CA ASP A 67 -8.11 7.06 10.86
C ASP A 67 -6.68 7.54 10.57
N LEU A 68 -6.20 8.55 11.29
CA LEU A 68 -4.86 9.10 11.06
C LEU A 68 -3.76 8.09 11.37
N ILE A 69 -3.97 7.20 12.36
CA ILE A 69 -2.99 6.19 12.72
C ILE A 69 -2.79 5.22 11.56
N SER A 70 -3.87 4.64 11.02
CA SER A 70 -3.80 3.79 9.83
C SER A 70 -3.06 4.44 8.68
N THR A 71 -3.42 5.68 8.32
CA THR A 71 -2.73 6.36 7.21
C THR A 71 -1.27 6.64 7.54
N THR A 72 -0.96 7.09 8.75
CA THR A 72 0.44 7.36 9.14
C THR A 72 1.29 6.10 9.04
N VAL A 73 0.79 4.96 9.52
CA VAL A 73 1.53 3.69 9.47
C VAL A 73 1.66 3.19 8.02
N HIS A 74 0.65 3.41 7.18
CA HIS A 74 0.70 3.11 5.75
C HIS A 74 1.82 3.90 5.04
N GLU A 75 1.88 5.22 5.28
CA GLU A 75 2.91 6.10 4.74
C GLU A 75 4.32 5.76 5.27
N VAL A 76 4.41 5.36 6.55
CA VAL A 76 5.67 4.82 7.09
C VAL A 76 6.08 3.55 6.35
N GLY A 77 5.15 2.67 5.98
CA GLY A 77 5.43 1.51 5.12
C GLY A 77 6.11 1.89 3.80
N HIS A 78 5.63 2.96 3.14
CA HIS A 78 6.27 3.49 1.94
C HIS A 78 7.66 4.06 2.20
N ILE A 79 7.87 4.77 3.30
CA ILE A 79 9.21 5.23 3.71
C ILE A 79 10.14 4.05 3.93
N LEU A 80 9.63 2.97 4.52
CA LEU A 80 10.39 1.74 4.75
C LEU A 80 10.64 0.93 3.48
N GLY A 81 10.20 1.38 2.30
CA GLY A 81 10.57 0.76 1.03
C GLY A 81 9.47 -0.04 0.36
N PHE A 82 8.29 -0.15 0.98
CA PHE A 82 7.13 -0.80 0.37
C PHE A 82 6.69 0.01 -0.86
N GLY A 83 6.82 -0.55 -2.06
CA GLY A 83 6.45 0.12 -3.30
C GLY A 83 7.45 1.15 -3.83
N THR A 84 8.32 1.67 -2.96
CA THR A 84 9.27 2.75 -3.30
C THR A 84 10.67 2.21 -3.60
N SER A 85 11.10 1.15 -2.91
CA SER A 85 12.45 0.58 -3.03
C SER A 85 12.70 -0.18 -4.34
N ASN A 86 13.95 -0.24 -4.77
CA ASN A 86 14.34 -1.00 -5.95
C ASN A 86 14.24 -2.51 -5.72
N VAL A 87 14.61 -3.00 -4.53
CA VAL A 87 14.41 -4.42 -4.17
C VAL A 87 12.94 -4.80 -4.25
N TYR A 88 12.01 -4.00 -3.70
CA TYR A 88 10.58 -4.26 -3.81
C TYR A 88 10.16 -4.38 -5.28
N LYS A 89 10.54 -3.38 -6.10
CA LYS A 89 10.20 -3.35 -7.53
C LYS A 89 10.79 -4.54 -8.30
N SER A 90 11.98 -5.01 -7.91
CA SER A 90 12.62 -6.18 -8.52
C SER A 90 11.86 -7.50 -8.23
N LEU A 91 11.09 -7.52 -7.14
CA LEU A 91 10.25 -8.65 -6.74
C LEU A 91 8.83 -8.58 -7.31
N ILE A 92 8.50 -7.55 -8.10
CA ILE A 92 7.23 -7.48 -8.83
C ILE A 92 7.33 -8.31 -10.11
N VAL A 93 6.50 -9.34 -10.20
CA VAL A 93 6.45 -10.26 -11.34
C VAL A 93 5.10 -10.18 -12.03
N ARG A 94 5.06 -10.52 -13.33
CA ARG A 94 3.80 -10.82 -14.00
C ARG A 94 3.24 -12.11 -13.42
N ASP A 95 2.03 -12.05 -12.86
CA ASP A 95 1.35 -13.24 -12.42
C ASP A 95 0.66 -13.89 -13.64
N GLY A 96 1.21 -15.02 -14.09
CA GLY A 96 0.71 -15.74 -15.28
C GLY A 96 -0.71 -16.29 -15.14
N ARG A 97 -1.37 -16.15 -13.98
CA ARG A 97 -2.73 -16.63 -13.73
C ARG A 97 -3.81 -15.67 -14.24
N TYR A 98 -3.52 -14.36 -14.31
CA TYR A 98 -4.45 -13.36 -14.82
C TYR A 98 -3.75 -12.49 -15.86
N TYR A 99 -4.38 -12.35 -17.03
CA TYR A 99 -3.76 -11.64 -18.15
C TYR A 99 -3.55 -10.17 -17.80
N GLY A 100 -2.29 -9.77 -17.58
CA GLY A 100 -1.93 -8.41 -17.18
C GLY A 100 -1.91 -8.15 -15.67
N SER A 101 -2.09 -9.16 -14.82
CA SER A 101 -1.89 -8.98 -13.38
C SER A 101 -0.41 -9.01 -13.01
N THR A 102 -0.07 -8.21 -12.01
CA THR A 102 1.23 -8.22 -11.35
C THR A 102 1.07 -8.72 -9.93
N GLY A 103 2.10 -9.38 -9.40
CA GLY A 103 2.14 -9.78 -8.01
C GLY A 103 3.52 -9.57 -7.40
N PHE A 104 3.56 -9.40 -6.08
CA PHE A 104 4.80 -9.36 -5.32
C PHE A 104 5.24 -10.80 -4.99
N ALA A 105 6.44 -11.16 -5.45
CA ALA A 105 7.00 -12.52 -5.37
C ALA A 105 8.25 -12.58 -4.47
N GLY A 106 8.19 -11.93 -3.31
CA GLY A 106 9.15 -12.15 -2.24
C GLY A 106 8.97 -13.53 -1.60
N ALA A 107 10.07 -14.18 -1.19
CA ALA A 107 10.06 -15.57 -0.75
C ALA A 107 9.26 -15.78 0.54
N ASN A 108 9.39 -14.86 1.50
CA ASN A 108 8.66 -14.90 2.78
C ASN A 108 7.17 -14.61 2.55
N ALA A 109 6.88 -13.56 1.79
CA ALA A 109 5.53 -13.18 1.38
C ALA A 109 4.79 -14.32 0.67
N GLN A 110 5.45 -14.98 -0.30
CA GLN A 110 4.87 -16.14 -0.99
C GLN A 110 4.66 -17.32 -0.04
N THR A 111 5.60 -17.59 0.86
CA THR A 111 5.47 -18.69 1.84
C THR A 111 4.21 -18.51 2.69
N ILE A 112 3.98 -17.30 3.20
CA ILE A 112 2.77 -16.97 3.95
C ILE A 112 1.54 -17.05 3.05
N ASN A 113 1.63 -16.56 1.82
CA ASN A 113 0.54 -16.59 0.84
C ASN A 113 0.38 -17.94 0.09
N GLY A 114 0.71 -19.06 0.75
CA GLY A 114 0.48 -20.40 0.21
C GLY A 114 1.24 -20.69 -1.09
N GLY A 115 2.46 -20.16 -1.21
CA GLY A 115 3.37 -20.28 -2.35
C GLY A 115 3.06 -19.34 -3.53
N LYS A 116 2.13 -18.39 -3.38
CA LYS A 116 1.65 -17.55 -4.49
C LYS A 116 2.13 -16.10 -4.34
N PRO A 117 2.46 -15.41 -5.45
CA PRO A 117 2.67 -13.96 -5.40
C PRO A 117 1.44 -13.25 -4.82
N ILE A 118 1.68 -12.19 -4.03
CA ILE A 118 0.59 -11.38 -3.49
C ILE A 118 0.08 -10.44 -4.60
N PRO A 119 -1.23 -10.40 -4.91
CA PRO A 119 -1.77 -9.48 -5.91
C PRO A 119 -1.48 -8.02 -5.55
N VAL A 120 -1.02 -7.24 -6.53
CA VAL A 120 -0.79 -5.79 -6.38
C VAL A 120 -1.64 -5.01 -7.39
N SER A 121 -2.23 -3.89 -6.97
CA SER A 121 -3.03 -3.00 -7.84
C SER A 121 -2.15 -2.10 -8.72
N ASN A 122 -0.95 -1.79 -8.23
CA ASN A 122 0.08 -1.04 -8.90
C ASN A 122 1.44 -1.43 -8.32
N SER A 123 2.53 -0.76 -8.72
CA SER A 123 3.88 -1.08 -8.24
C SER A 123 4.13 -0.74 -6.76
N GLY A 124 3.15 -0.25 -6.00
CA GLY A 124 3.36 0.10 -4.60
C GLY A 124 2.24 -0.22 -3.61
N HIS A 125 1.16 -0.84 -4.05
CA HIS A 125 0.06 -1.23 -3.17
C HIS A 125 -0.41 -2.64 -3.48
N PHE A 126 -0.82 -3.36 -2.43
CA PHE A 126 -1.61 -4.57 -2.62
C PHE A 126 -2.93 -4.26 -3.34
N SER A 127 -3.50 -5.27 -4.00
CA SER A 127 -4.81 -5.13 -4.61
C SER A 127 -5.88 -4.87 -3.56
N ASP A 128 -6.77 -3.91 -3.81
CA ASP A 128 -7.87 -3.60 -2.90
C ASP A 128 -8.81 -4.80 -2.75
N GLY A 129 -9.29 -5.02 -1.53
CA GLY A 129 -10.15 -6.16 -1.20
C GLY A 129 -9.45 -7.52 -1.24
N TYR A 130 -8.13 -7.56 -1.47
CA TYR A 130 -7.36 -8.78 -1.29
C TYR A 130 -7.22 -9.07 0.21
N GLU A 131 -7.75 -10.21 0.64
CA GLU A 131 -7.71 -10.63 2.04
C GLU A 131 -6.87 -11.89 2.21
N PHE A 132 -6.10 -11.92 3.29
CA PHE A 132 -5.45 -13.13 3.75
C PHE A 132 -6.25 -13.76 4.89
N THR A 133 -6.53 -15.05 4.75
CA THR A 133 -7.34 -15.79 5.72
C THR A 133 -6.74 -15.64 7.12
N GLY A 134 -7.53 -15.09 8.04
CA GLY A 134 -7.14 -14.91 9.44
C GLY A 134 -6.50 -13.56 9.79
N SER A 135 -6.14 -12.73 8.81
CA SER A 135 -5.63 -11.37 9.06
C SER A 135 -6.41 -10.24 8.38
N GLY A 136 -7.38 -10.56 7.51
CA GLY A 136 -8.19 -9.57 6.80
C GLY A 136 -7.42 -8.84 5.70
N GLU A 137 -7.84 -7.62 5.37
CA GLU A 137 -7.20 -6.81 4.33
C GLU A 137 -5.88 -6.19 4.84
N PRO A 138 -4.76 -6.33 4.12
CA PRO A 138 -3.49 -5.71 4.47
C PRO A 138 -3.56 -4.19 4.62
N LEU A 139 -2.64 -3.65 5.43
CA LEU A 139 -2.49 -2.20 5.59
C LEU A 139 -2.12 -1.52 4.27
N MET A 140 -1.23 -2.14 3.49
CA MET A 140 -0.67 -1.58 2.26
C MET A 140 -1.55 -1.79 1.02
N SER A 141 -2.85 -2.06 1.18
CA SER A 141 -3.80 -1.87 0.06
C SER A 141 -4.09 -0.37 -0.13
N ALA A 142 -4.41 0.05 -1.35
CA ALA A 142 -4.53 1.46 -1.69
C ALA A 142 -5.75 2.12 -1.01
N PHE A 143 -6.76 1.33 -0.63
CA PHE A 143 -7.98 1.86 -0.05
C PHE A 143 -7.95 1.97 1.49
N ALA A 144 -8.18 3.19 1.99
CA ALA A 144 -8.44 3.46 3.39
C ALA A 144 -9.94 3.41 3.70
N ILE A 145 -10.36 2.50 4.57
CA ILE A 145 -11.77 2.37 4.97
C ILE A 145 -12.07 3.40 6.07
N ARG A 146 -13.00 4.34 5.81
CA ARG A 146 -13.48 5.28 6.84
C ARG A 146 -14.13 4.52 8.00
N GLY A 147 -13.95 5.02 9.23
CA GLY A 147 -14.51 4.39 10.43
C GLY A 147 -13.83 3.10 10.88
N LYS A 148 -12.73 2.69 10.24
CA LYS A 148 -12.01 1.48 10.62
C LYS A 148 -10.53 1.78 10.79
N ARG A 149 -9.91 1.13 11.77
CA ARG A 149 -8.45 1.05 11.88
C ARG A 149 -7.96 -0.17 11.11
N LYS A 150 -7.00 0.06 10.23
CA LYS A 150 -6.12 -0.94 9.62
C LYS A 150 -4.72 -0.78 10.21
N LEU A 151 -4.10 -1.90 10.57
CA LEU A 151 -2.73 -2.00 11.08
C LEU A 151 -1.95 -3.03 10.25
N PRO A 152 -0.61 -3.06 10.34
CA PRO A 152 0.19 -4.00 9.57
C PRO A 152 -0.23 -5.45 9.84
N THR A 153 -0.63 -6.15 8.79
CA THR A 153 -0.91 -7.58 8.81
C THR A 153 0.38 -8.37 8.61
N VAL A 154 0.28 -9.70 8.71
CA VAL A 154 1.38 -10.61 8.45
C VAL A 154 1.93 -10.48 7.02
N LEU A 155 1.10 -10.08 6.06
CA LEU A 155 1.54 -9.84 4.67
C LEU A 155 2.30 -8.52 4.50
N ASP A 156 1.94 -7.48 5.25
CA ASP A 156 2.68 -6.22 5.23
C ASP A 156 4.09 -6.42 5.82
N ILE A 157 4.16 -7.18 6.92
CA ILE A 157 5.42 -7.49 7.61
C ILE A 157 6.32 -8.41 6.77
N SER A 158 5.76 -9.39 6.05
CA SER A 158 6.57 -10.30 5.23
C SER A 158 7.23 -9.61 4.04
N VAL A 159 6.60 -8.58 3.49
CA VAL A 159 7.24 -7.73 2.48
C VAL A 159 8.45 -7.00 3.05
N LEU A 160 8.36 -6.50 4.29
CA LEU A 160 9.51 -5.85 4.94
C LEU A 160 10.68 -6.84 5.13
N ASP A 161 10.38 -8.09 5.49
CA ASP A 161 11.38 -9.18 5.57
C ASP A 161 12.04 -9.42 4.20
N ASP A 162 11.24 -9.52 3.14
CA ASP A 162 11.73 -9.75 1.77
C ASP A 162 12.55 -8.59 1.18
N ILE A 163 12.48 -7.38 1.75
CA ILE A 163 13.27 -6.21 1.32
C ILE A 163 14.43 -5.88 2.28
N GLY A 164 14.77 -6.79 3.20
CA GLY A 164 16.00 -6.75 4.00
C GLY A 164 15.83 -6.35 5.47
N TYR A 165 14.60 -6.16 5.98
CA TYR A 165 14.40 -5.88 7.40
C TYR A 165 14.37 -7.14 8.24
N THR A 166 14.98 -7.08 9.43
CA THR A 166 14.67 -8.04 10.49
C THR A 166 13.33 -7.71 11.13
N VAL A 167 12.37 -8.63 11.06
CA VAL A 167 10.99 -8.39 11.50
C VAL A 167 10.56 -9.27 12.68
N ASN A 168 9.46 -8.88 13.33
CA ASN A 168 8.76 -9.72 14.31
C ASN A 168 7.33 -10.02 13.82
N TYR A 169 7.11 -11.22 13.29
CA TYR A 169 5.78 -11.65 12.81
C TYR A 169 4.71 -11.68 13.90
N ALA A 170 5.08 -11.83 15.18
CA ALA A 170 4.12 -11.81 16.28
C ALA A 170 3.51 -10.41 16.52
N ALA A 171 4.09 -9.36 15.92
CA ALA A 171 3.53 -8.00 15.94
C ALA A 171 2.44 -7.77 14.88
N ALA A 172 2.17 -8.76 14.02
CA ALA A 172 1.10 -8.68 13.02
C ALA A 172 -0.27 -8.48 13.66
N SER A 173 -1.08 -7.60 13.08
CA SER A 173 -2.47 -7.38 13.45
C SER A 173 -3.42 -8.13 12.52
N SER A 174 -4.64 -8.39 13.00
CA SER A 174 -5.77 -8.73 12.13
C SER A 174 -6.60 -7.48 11.88
N ASN A 175 -6.85 -7.22 10.61
CA ASN A 175 -7.71 -6.12 10.18
C ASN A 175 -9.13 -6.64 9.93
N PRO A 176 -10.13 -5.76 10.02
CA PRO A 176 -11.46 -6.08 9.51
C PRO A 176 -11.35 -6.50 8.04
N SER A 177 -12.12 -7.51 7.64
CA SER A 177 -12.36 -7.75 6.22
C SER A 177 -12.82 -6.46 5.55
N ALA A 178 -12.45 -6.29 4.29
CA ALA A 178 -12.84 -5.20 3.42
C ALA A 178 -14.36 -5.16 3.16
N SER A 179 -15.14 -6.03 3.82
CA SER A 179 -16.59 -6.21 3.73
C SER A 179 -17.27 -4.93 3.30
N THR A 180 -17.69 -4.97 2.04
CA THR A 180 -18.49 -4.06 1.24
C THR A 180 -19.11 -2.95 2.07
N ALA A 181 -18.87 -1.69 1.68
CA ALA A 181 -19.78 -0.59 2.01
C ALA A 181 -21.21 -1.13 1.93
N SER A 182 -21.94 -1.06 3.04
CA SER A 182 -23.23 -1.71 3.23
C SER A 182 -24.24 -1.19 2.20
N ASN A 183 -24.27 -1.76 1.00
CA ASN A 183 -25.47 -1.72 0.19
C ASN A 183 -26.40 -2.74 0.82
N SER A 184 -27.30 -2.22 1.66
CA SER A 184 -28.53 -2.91 2.04
C SER A 184 -29.14 -3.56 0.80
N GLY A 185 -29.10 -4.88 0.78
CA GLY A 185 -29.71 -5.71 -0.25
C GLY A 185 -28.81 -6.02 -1.44
N ILE A 186 -28.12 -7.16 -1.40
CA ILE A 186 -28.22 -8.24 -2.39
C ILE A 186 -27.45 -9.44 -1.81
N SER A 187 -28.21 -10.46 -1.43
CA SER A 187 -27.69 -11.80 -1.15
C SER A 187 -27.20 -12.41 -2.46
N GLY A 188 -25.94 -12.85 -2.53
CA GLY A 188 -25.43 -13.52 -3.71
C GLY A 188 -23.96 -13.93 -3.62
N ASN A 189 -23.72 -15.22 -3.40
CA ASN A 189 -22.45 -15.91 -3.64
C ASN A 189 -21.91 -15.61 -5.06
N GLN A 190 -20.74 -14.96 -5.20
CA GLN A 190 -19.93 -14.98 -6.42
C GLN A 190 -18.45 -14.90 -5.98
N ARG A 191 -17.72 -16.01 -5.78
CA ARG A 191 -17.10 -16.87 -6.82
C ARG A 191 -16.70 -16.11 -8.08
N ALA A 192 -15.38 -16.02 -8.25
CA ALA A 192 -14.66 -15.47 -9.40
C ALA A 192 -15.37 -15.67 -10.74
N SER A 193 -15.62 -14.57 -11.46
CA SER A 193 -15.85 -14.57 -12.89
C SER A 193 -15.35 -13.25 -13.47
N LEU A 194 -14.17 -13.29 -14.08
CA LEU A 194 -13.69 -12.23 -14.96
C LEU A 194 -14.57 -12.23 -16.21
N ASN A 195 -15.11 -11.08 -16.60
CA ASN A 195 -15.67 -10.92 -17.93
C ASN A 195 -14.76 -10.04 -18.79
N GLN A 196 -14.40 -10.61 -19.93
CA GLN A 196 -13.65 -9.99 -21.01
C GLN A 196 -14.42 -8.79 -21.55
N ASN A 197 -13.76 -7.65 -21.70
CA ASN A 197 -13.84 -6.72 -22.84
C ASN A 197 -13.50 -5.29 -22.40
N GLN A 198 -12.22 -4.91 -22.53
CA GLN A 198 -11.80 -3.54 -22.89
C GLN A 198 -10.28 -3.53 -23.16
N ARG A 199 -9.91 -3.99 -24.37
CA ARG A 199 -8.61 -3.72 -25.00
C ARG A 199 -8.81 -2.55 -25.96
N THR A 200 -8.17 -1.39 -25.75
CA THR A 200 -7.44 -0.66 -26.81
C THR A 200 -6.70 0.59 -26.29
N LEU A 201 -5.47 0.79 -26.84
CA LEU A 201 -4.76 2.06 -27.12
C LEU A 201 -4.03 2.72 -25.91
N LEU A 202 -2.75 3.14 -25.95
CA LEU A 202 -1.73 3.34 -26.99
C LEU A 202 -0.30 3.37 -26.36
N GLN A 203 0.69 3.17 -27.23
CA GLN A 203 2.14 3.28 -27.04
C GLN A 203 2.60 4.70 -26.68
N GLY A 204 3.79 4.83 -26.05
CA GLY A 204 4.64 6.01 -26.24
C GLY A 204 5.40 6.50 -25.00
N ASP A 205 6.72 6.49 -25.12
CA ASP A 205 7.70 7.43 -24.56
C ASP A 205 8.15 7.28 -23.10
N GLY A 206 9.41 6.86 -22.96
CA GLY A 206 10.16 6.92 -21.71
C GLY A 206 10.58 8.36 -21.39
N LEU A 207 10.56 8.69 -20.10
CA LEU A 207 11.26 9.83 -19.48
C LEU A 207 11.15 9.70 -17.94
N SER A 208 12.32 9.79 -17.28
CA SER A 208 12.58 10.14 -15.87
C SER A 208 11.86 9.38 -14.75
N VAL A 209 12.57 8.43 -14.15
CA VAL A 209 12.17 7.67 -12.94
C VAL A 209 12.48 8.48 -11.67
N CYS A 210 11.53 9.30 -11.23
CA CYS A 210 11.37 9.74 -9.83
C CYS A 210 9.86 9.79 -9.56
N GLY A 211 9.29 8.69 -9.08
CA GLY A 211 7.84 8.51 -8.98
C GLY A 211 7.26 9.17 -7.73
N SER A 212 6.52 10.27 -7.90
CA SER A 212 5.52 10.70 -6.92
C SER A 212 4.34 9.73 -6.91
N CYS A 213 4.06 9.09 -5.78
CA CYS A 213 2.87 8.26 -5.59
C CYS A 213 1.79 9.12 -4.92
N GLY A 214 0.93 9.75 -5.71
CA GLY A 214 -0.20 10.53 -5.21
C GLY A 214 -1.35 9.65 -4.74
N CYS A 215 -1.70 9.71 -3.45
CA CYS A 215 -2.84 9.02 -2.83
C CYS A 215 -4.23 9.55 -3.28
N ALA A 216 -4.35 10.22 -4.44
CA ALA A 216 -5.58 10.89 -4.89
C ALA A 216 -6.76 9.92 -5.11
N GLY A 217 -6.50 8.61 -5.26
CA GLY A 217 -7.54 7.58 -5.34
C GLY A 217 -8.16 7.19 -3.99
N CYS A 218 -7.59 7.61 -2.86
CA CYS A 218 -7.95 7.11 -1.52
C CYS A 218 -9.21 7.77 -0.91
N LEU A 219 -9.85 8.74 -1.58
CA LEU A 219 -10.83 9.62 -0.93
C LEU A 219 -12.23 9.69 -1.54
N MET A 220 -12.51 8.96 -2.63
CA MET A 220 -13.81 9.04 -3.31
C MET A 220 -14.37 7.67 -3.71
N SER A 221 -15.27 7.14 -2.87
CA SER A 221 -16.69 6.91 -3.19
C SER A 221 -17.42 6.51 -1.91
#